data_AF-A0A7G8JIT2-F1
#
_entry.id   AF-A0A7G8JIT2-F1
#
_cell.length_a   1.000
_cell.length_b   1.000
_cell.length_c   1.000
_cell.angle_alpha   90.00
_cell.angle_beta   90.00
_cell.angle_gamma   90.00
#
_symmetry.space_group_name_H-M   'P 1'
#
loop_
_entity.id
_entity.type
_entity.pdbx_description
1 polymer ?
#
loop_
_entity_poly.entity_id
_entity_poly.type
_entity_poly.pdbx_seq_one_letter_code
_entity_poly.pdbx_strand_id
1 'polypeptide(L)' 'MSRNHQNFFEGGHQLEKLEFALAVAITRGDASRCEMLRGQIAELGGNIEEPGT' A
#
# COMPACT_ATOMS: atom_id res chain seq x y z
N MET A 1 10.74 -16.56 23.43
CA MET A 1 10.19 -15.21 23.18
C MET A 1 10.24 -14.96 21.68
N SER A 2 9.19 -15.34 20.94
CA SER A 2 9.17 -15.24 19.47
C SER A 2 8.11 -14.23 19.06
N ARG A 3 8.52 -12.97 18.94
CA ARG A 3 7.62 -11.82 18.72
C ARG A 3 8.01 -11.07 17.44
N ASN A 4 8.21 -11.79 16.32
CA ASN A 4 8.66 -11.18 15.06
C ASN A 4 7.99 -11.74 13.78
N HIS A 5 7.03 -12.68 13.87
CA HIS A 5 6.40 -13.24 12.67
C HIS A 5 5.14 -12.47 12.21
N GLN A 6 4.58 -11.58 13.03
CA GLN A 6 3.34 -10.85 12.70
C GLN A 6 3.60 -9.58 11.89
N ASN A 7 4.76 -8.93 12.08
CA ASN A 7 5.08 -7.68 11.40
C ASN A 7 5.30 -7.82 9.88
N PHE A 8 5.72 -9.00 9.42
CA PHE A 8 5.94 -9.26 7.98
C PHE A 8 4.64 -9.59 7.23
N PHE A 9 3.70 -10.28 7.89
CA PHE A 9 2.36 -10.55 7.32
C PHE A 9 1.47 -9.32 7.29
N GLU A 10 1.67 -8.36 8.20
CA GLU A 10 0.90 -7.12 8.25
C GLU A 10 1.15 -6.21 7.04
N GLY A 11 2.36 -6.22 6.47
CA GLY A 11 2.72 -5.39 5.31
C GLY A 11 1.94 -5.76 4.04
N GLY A 12 1.78 -7.06 3.77
CA GLY A 12 0.97 -7.58 2.67
C GLY A 12 -0.51 -7.24 2.86
N HIS A 13 -1.06 -7.54 4.04
CA HIS A 13 -2.44 -7.17 4.37
C HIS A 13 -2.70 -5.66 4.31
N GLN A 14 -1.70 -4.83 4.64
CA GLN A 14 -1.83 -3.38 4.55
C GLN A 14 -1.85 -2.90 3.10
N LEU A 15 -1.03 -3.49 2.23
CA LEU A 15 -1.06 -3.21 0.79
C LEU A 15 -2.41 -3.59 0.19
N GLU A 16 -2.91 -4.79 0.48
CA GLU A 16 -4.22 -5.26 0.01
C GLU A 16 -5.36 -4.33 0.45
N LYS A 17 -5.33 -3.83 1.70
CA LYS A 17 -6.30 -2.85 2.20
C LYS A 17 -6.25 -1.52 1.42
N LEU A 18 -5.04 -1.05 1.09
CA LEU A 18 -4.87 0.17 0.31
C LEU A 18 -5.36 0.00 -1.13
N GLU A 19 -5.07 -1.15 -1.76
CA GLU A 19 -5.57 -1.48 -3.10
C GLU A 19 -7.09 -1.58 -3.13
N PHE A 20 -7.70 -2.20 -2.12
CA PHE A 20 -9.16 -2.23 -1.97
C PHE A 20 -9.75 -0.83 -1.80
N ALA A 21 -9.15 0.00 -0.93
CA ALA A 21 -9.58 1.38 -0.74
C ALA A 21 -9.44 2.21 -2.03
N LEU A 22 -8.42 1.93 -2.85
CA LEU A 22 -8.20 2.60 -4.14
C LEU A 22 -9.29 2.23 -5.13
N ALA A 23 -9.63 0.95 -5.25
CA ALA A 23 -10.76 0.50 -6.09
C ALA A 23 -12.08 1.18 -5.67
N VAL A 24 -12.32 1.31 -4.36
CA VAL A 24 -13.48 2.04 -3.83
C VAL A 24 -13.42 3.54 -4.17
N ALA A 25 -12.26 4.18 -4.10
CA ALA A 25 -12.13 5.60 -4.47
C ALA A 25 -12.37 5.82 -5.98
N ILE A 26 -11.85 4.93 -6.83
CA ILE A 26 -12.06 4.96 -8.29
C ILE A 26 -13.55 4.82 -8.62
N THR A 27 -14.23 3.84 -8.03
CA THR A 27 -15.67 3.64 -8.26
C THR A 27 -16.53 4.81 -7.77
N ARG A 28 -16.04 5.60 -6.81
CA ARG A 28 -16.69 6.82 -6.33
C ARG A 28 -16.33 8.08 -7.13
N GLY A 29 -15.37 7.99 -8.05
CA GLY A 29 -14.84 9.14 -8.80
C GLY A 29 -14.02 10.10 -7.94
N ASP A 30 -13.50 9.65 -6.80
CA ASP A 30 -12.80 10.49 -5.83
C ASP A 30 -11.30 10.58 -6.18
N ALA A 31 -10.98 11.47 -7.13
CA ALA A 31 -9.64 11.59 -7.70
C ALA A 31 -8.56 11.95 -6.67
N SER A 32 -8.87 12.82 -5.70
CA SER A 32 -7.93 13.21 -4.64
C SER A 32 -7.58 12.01 -3.76
N ARG A 33 -8.59 11.22 -3.38
CA ARG A 33 -8.38 10.01 -2.60
C ARG A 33 -7.63 8.93 -3.39
N CYS A 34 -7.86 8.84 -4.70
CA CYS A 34 -7.10 7.94 -5.58
C CYS A 34 -5.61 8.29 -5.61
N GLU A 35 -5.26 9.57 -5.76
CA GLU A 35 -3.86 10.03 -5.78
C GLU A 35 -3.15 9.73 -4.46
N MET A 36 -3.79 10.06 -3.33
CA MET A 36 -3.27 9.77 -1.98
C MET A 36 -3.04 8.27 -1.76
N LEU A 37 -3.97 7.42 -2.20
CA LEU A 37 -3.84 5.97 -2.04
C LEU A 37 -2.77 5.39 -2.95
N ARG A 38 -2.64 5.88 -4.19
CA ARG A 38 -1.54 5.49 -5.10
C ARG A 38 -0.17 5.83 -4.52
N GLY A 39 -0.02 6.99 -3.88
CA GLY A 39 1.21 7.36 -3.17
C GLY A 39 1.56 6.37 -2.07
N GLN A 40 0.61 6.08 -1.18
CA GLN A 40 0.84 5.12 -0.09
C GLN A 40 1.12 3.68 -0.58
N ILE A 41 0.44 3.23 -1.64
CA ILE A 41 0.72 1.93 -2.28
C ILE A 41 2.13 1.92 -2.87
N ALA A 42 2.58 3.01 -3.50
CA ALA A 42 3.93 3.14 -4.02
C ALA A 42 4.99 3.19 -2.91
N GLU A 43 4.72 3.83 -1.77
CA GLU A 43 5.65 3.83 -0.63
C GLU A 43 5.75 2.44 0.03
N LEU A 44 4.62 1.73 0.12
CA LEU A 44 4.54 0.42 0.76
C LEU A 44 5.02 -0.72 -0.15
N GLY A 45 4.73 -0.65 -1.45
CA GLY A 45 5.14 -1.62 -2.47
C GLY A 45 6.46 -1.28 -3.17
N GLY A 46 6.85 0.00 -3.21
CA GLY A 46 8.05 0.53 -3.87
C GLY A 46 9.30 0.58 -3.00
N ASN A 47 9.33 -0.07 -1.84
CA ASN A 47 10.59 -0.51 -1.23
C ASN A 47 11.34 -1.56 -2.09
N ILE A 48 10.89 -1.82 -3.33
CA ILE A 48 11.45 -2.78 -4.27
C ILE A 48 12.21 -2.13 -5.44
N GLU A 49 12.17 -0.81 -5.65
CA GLU A 49 12.88 -0.19 -6.78
C GLU A 49 14.20 0.50 -6.35
N GLU A 50 15.25 -0.31 -6.45
CA GLU A 50 16.59 -0.07 -7.01
C GLU A 50 17.35 1.21 -6.61
N PRO A 51 18.57 1.08 -6.01
CA PRO A 51 19.45 2.23 -5.82
C PRO A 51 19.88 2.78 -7.20
N GLY A 52 19.25 3.88 -7.60
CA GLY A 52 19.62 4.64 -8.80
C GLY A 52 21.05 5.20 -8.68
N THR A 53 21.89 4.79 -9.64
CA THR A 53 23.20 5.34 -10.00
C THR A 53 23.06 6.71 -10.67
#